data_AF-A0A938DGY4-F1
#
_entry.id   AF-A0A938DGY4-F1
#
_cell.length_a   1.000
_cell.length_b   1.000
_cell.length_c   1.000
_cell.angle_alpha   90.00
_cell.angle_beta   90.00
_cell.angle_gamma   90.00
#
_symmetry.space_group_name_H-M   'P 1'
#
loop_
_entity.id
_entity.type
_entity.pdbx_description
1 polymer ?
#
loop_
_entity_poly.entity_id
_entity_poly.type
_entity_poly.pdbx_seq_one_letter_code
_entity_poly.pdbx_strand_id
1 'polypeptide(L)'
;MAHKTDGATDEHGDLLDLIRAREGFTSFRDTLDEARRFLRAPRETPTEGRDRSSSECDTIALARKIWVASQPIVGTRAEAYLRARKITADLRESPLRYHPALIYRDPDSAPRKLPALIAAVSDNSGEIRGIHRTFLDPDRNDKANVTAPRRALGAILGNGVRFGVIDEFAIIGEGIETVLSLKSAFPDIPMVAALSAAHLGAWRPPSTLRRLVIAADNDEPGRNAARRLFERMSEHRVDVNTIEPLGADFNSELRKTSRESMRDRVGRLIGLKEA
;
A
#
# COMPACT_ATOMS: atom_id res chain seq x y z
N MET A 1 -4.49 -34.45 -19.57
CA MET A 1 -5.97 -34.40 -19.50
C MET A 1 -6.49 -34.41 -20.92
N ALA A 2 -7.47 -35.25 -21.20
CA ALA A 2 -7.99 -35.44 -22.56
C ALA A 2 -8.88 -34.25 -22.94
N HIS A 3 -8.50 -33.53 -24.00
CA HIS A 3 -9.35 -32.53 -24.64
C HIS A 3 -10.43 -33.22 -25.46
N LYS A 4 -11.68 -32.82 -25.27
CA LYS A 4 -12.78 -33.22 -26.16
C LYS A 4 -13.27 -31.96 -26.87
N THR A 5 -13.22 -31.99 -28.19
CA THR A 5 -13.70 -30.94 -29.08
C THR A 5 -15.08 -31.32 -29.56
N ASP A 6 -16.06 -30.42 -29.44
CA ASP A 6 -17.33 -30.52 -30.18
C ASP A 6 -17.25 -29.57 -31.39
N GLY A 7 -17.66 -30.06 -32.55
CA GLY A 7 -17.56 -29.37 -33.83
C GLY A 7 -18.91 -28.78 -34.23
N ALA A 8 -19.19 -27.56 -33.76
CA ALA A 8 -20.25 -26.71 -34.33
C ALA A 8 -20.16 -25.22 -33.92
N THR A 9 -19.50 -24.88 -32.82
CA THR A 9 -19.31 -23.49 -32.36
C THR A 9 -17.94 -23.36 -31.71
N ASP A 10 -17.11 -22.44 -32.18
CA ASP A 10 -15.68 -22.27 -31.84
C ASP A 10 -15.46 -21.68 -30.43
N GLU A 11 -16.08 -22.27 -29.39
CA GLU A 11 -15.92 -21.89 -27.98
C GLU A 11 -15.14 -22.98 -27.21
N HIS A 12 -14.03 -22.57 -26.59
CA HIS A 12 -13.22 -23.42 -25.72
C HIS A 12 -13.64 -23.20 -24.26
N GLY A 13 -14.43 -24.14 -23.71
CA GLY A 13 -14.75 -24.20 -22.28
C GLY A 13 -14.14 -25.43 -21.62
N ASP A 14 -13.56 -25.29 -20.43
CA ASP A 14 -13.15 -26.43 -19.62
C ASP A 14 -14.33 -27.04 -18.84
N LEU A 15 -14.12 -28.16 -18.15
CA LEU A 15 -15.18 -28.85 -17.40
C LEU A 15 -15.79 -27.97 -16.28
N LEU A 16 -15.04 -26.99 -15.77
CA LEU A 16 -15.49 -26.06 -14.74
C LEU A 16 -16.38 -24.97 -15.34
N ASP A 17 -16.10 -24.53 -16.57
CA ASP A 17 -16.97 -23.60 -17.30
C ASP A 17 -18.38 -24.18 -17.52
N LEU A 18 -18.46 -25.49 -17.75
CA LEU A 18 -19.73 -26.21 -17.95
C LEU A 18 -20.54 -26.32 -16.65
N ILE A 19 -19.87 -26.54 -15.50
CA ILE A 19 -20.50 -26.54 -14.17
C ILE A 19 -20.99 -25.14 -13.81
N ARG A 20 -20.18 -24.13 -14.14
CA ARG A 20 -20.49 -22.72 -13.89
C ARG A 20 -21.73 -22.28 -14.67
N ALA A 21 -21.83 -22.65 -15.94
CA ALA A 21 -22.96 -22.28 -16.81
C ALA A 21 -24.28 -22.97 -16.42
N ARG A 22 -24.21 -24.22 -15.95
CA ARG A 22 -25.41 -25.00 -15.55
C ARG A 22 -26.00 -24.57 -14.21
N GLU A 23 -25.14 -24.30 -13.23
CA GLU A 23 -25.55 -24.02 -11.85
C GLU A 23 -25.62 -22.51 -11.52
N GLY A 24 -25.23 -21.65 -12.47
CA GLY A 24 -25.35 -20.19 -12.34
C GLY A 24 -24.31 -19.53 -11.43
N PHE A 25 -23.17 -20.19 -11.18
CA PHE A 25 -22.13 -19.64 -10.28
C PHE A 25 -21.36 -18.47 -10.92
N THR A 26 -21.25 -17.36 -10.20
CA THR A 26 -20.50 -16.18 -10.66
C THR A 26 -19.05 -16.17 -10.15
N SER A 27 -18.76 -16.96 -9.11
CA SER A 27 -17.47 -17.08 -8.45
C SER A 27 -16.80 -18.41 -8.79
N PHE A 28 -15.54 -18.33 -9.23
CA PHE A 28 -14.70 -19.51 -9.51
C PHE A 28 -14.53 -20.42 -8.28
N ARG A 29 -14.57 -19.85 -7.07
CA ARG A 29 -14.48 -20.62 -5.82
C ARG A 29 -15.69 -21.52 -5.62
N ASP A 30 -16.88 -21.02 -5.94
CA ASP A 30 -18.14 -21.74 -5.75
C ASP A 30 -18.27 -22.85 -6.79
N THR A 31 -17.84 -22.58 -8.04
CA THR A 31 -17.72 -23.58 -9.11
C THR A 31 -16.77 -24.72 -8.71
N LEU A 32 -15.63 -24.39 -8.10
CA LEU A 32 -14.62 -25.38 -7.69
C LEU A 32 -15.08 -26.21 -6.50
N ASP A 33 -15.84 -25.63 -5.57
CA ASP A 33 -16.39 -26.33 -4.42
C ASP A 33 -17.50 -27.32 -4.83
N GLU A 34 -18.33 -26.96 -5.80
CA GLU A 34 -19.34 -27.88 -6.36
C GLU A 34 -18.70 -29.01 -7.17
N ALA A 35 -17.67 -28.71 -7.97
CA ALA A 35 -16.91 -29.73 -8.70
C ALA A 35 -16.26 -30.75 -7.75
N ARG A 36 -15.72 -30.29 -6.61
CA ARG A 36 -15.14 -31.16 -5.56
C ARG A 36 -16.19 -32.02 -4.86
N ARG A 37 -17.37 -31.45 -4.59
CA ARG A 37 -18.53 -32.18 -4.04
C ARG A 37 -18.97 -33.32 -4.96
N PHE A 38 -19.08 -33.03 -6.25
CA PHE A 38 -19.50 -33.99 -7.27
C PHE A 38 -18.51 -35.14 -7.44
N LEU A 39 -17.20 -34.86 -7.39
CA LEU A 39 -16.14 -35.87 -7.52
C LEU A 39 -15.87 -36.66 -6.23
N ARG A 40 -16.60 -36.40 -5.14
CA ARG A 40 -16.37 -36.99 -3.80
C ARG A 40 -14.91 -36.89 -3.35
N ALA A 41 -14.20 -35.84 -3.79
CA ALA A 41 -12.83 -35.59 -3.40
C ALA A 41 -12.80 -35.11 -1.93
N PRO A 42 -11.95 -35.67 -1.06
CA PRO A 42 -11.81 -35.19 0.31
C PRO A 42 -11.44 -33.72 0.31
N ARG A 43 -12.04 -32.95 1.22
CA ARG A 43 -11.62 -31.57 1.49
C ARG A 43 -10.24 -31.67 2.16
N GLU A 44 -9.16 -31.57 1.37
CA GLU A 44 -7.85 -31.30 1.92
C GLU A 44 -7.94 -29.95 2.62
N THR A 45 -8.05 -29.98 3.94
CA THR A 45 -7.82 -28.80 4.76
C THR A 45 -6.37 -28.42 4.53
N PRO A 46 -6.06 -27.25 3.95
CA PRO A 46 -4.69 -26.85 3.77
C PRO A 46 -4.04 -26.84 5.15
N THR A 47 -2.94 -27.55 5.31
CA THR A 47 -2.10 -27.42 6.49
C THR A 47 -1.49 -26.00 6.44
N GLU A 48 -2.20 -25.02 7.00
CA GLU A 48 -2.00 -23.57 6.79
C GLU A 48 -0.60 -23.04 7.19
N GLY A 49 0.23 -23.83 7.87
CA GLY A 49 1.52 -23.39 8.38
C GLY A 49 2.69 -23.46 7.40
N ARG A 50 2.71 -24.42 6.45
CA ARG A 50 3.96 -24.76 5.73
C ARG A 50 4.12 -24.06 4.37
N ASP A 51 3.02 -23.72 3.69
CA ASP A 51 3.04 -23.17 2.32
C ASP A 51 2.89 -21.62 2.27
N ARG A 52 2.30 -21.03 3.31
CA ARG A 52 2.22 -19.56 3.44
C ARG A 52 3.59 -18.94 3.73
N SER A 53 4.42 -19.61 4.53
CA SER A 53 5.74 -19.11 4.91
C SER A 53 6.73 -19.12 3.75
N SER A 54 6.72 -20.18 2.92
CA SER A 54 7.56 -20.29 1.71
C SER A 54 7.15 -19.25 0.65
N SER A 55 5.86 -19.17 0.32
CA SER A 55 5.35 -18.20 -0.67
C SER A 55 5.54 -16.76 -0.22
N GLU A 56 5.34 -16.45 1.07
CA GLU A 56 5.63 -15.12 1.62
C GLU A 56 7.13 -14.81 1.51
N CYS A 57 8.01 -15.74 1.89
CA CYS A 57 9.46 -15.58 1.72
C CYS A 57 9.85 -15.28 0.26
N ASP A 58 9.23 -15.97 -0.70
CA ASP A 58 9.48 -15.74 -2.13
C ASP A 58 9.04 -14.34 -2.59
N THR A 59 7.87 -13.87 -2.13
CA THR A 59 7.40 -12.52 -2.45
C THR A 59 8.23 -11.42 -1.80
N ILE A 60 8.71 -11.63 -0.57
CA ILE A 60 9.66 -10.73 0.11
C ILE A 60 10.98 -10.67 -0.66
N ALA A 61 11.51 -11.83 -1.08
CA ALA A 61 12.73 -11.90 -1.87
C ALA A 61 12.58 -11.16 -3.20
N LEU A 62 11.43 -11.31 -3.90
CA LEU A 62 11.15 -10.56 -5.12
C LEU A 62 11.04 -9.05 -4.87
N ALA A 63 10.38 -8.63 -3.78
CA ALA A 63 10.30 -7.22 -3.38
C ALA A 63 11.70 -6.61 -3.17
N ARG A 64 12.58 -7.32 -2.46
CA ARG A 64 13.98 -6.91 -2.26
C ARG A 64 14.76 -6.82 -3.56
N LYS A 65 14.59 -7.79 -4.47
CA LYS A 65 15.20 -7.75 -5.81
C LYS A 65 14.79 -6.50 -6.60
N ILE A 66 13.49 -6.17 -6.61
CA ILE A 66 12.99 -4.97 -7.28
C ILE A 66 13.53 -3.70 -6.61
N TRP A 67 13.57 -3.66 -5.28
CA TRP A 67 14.15 -2.53 -4.54
C TRP A 67 15.61 -2.28 -4.91
N VAL A 68 16.43 -3.32 -4.93
CA VAL A 68 17.85 -3.24 -5.33
C VAL A 68 18.01 -2.81 -6.78
N ALA A 69 17.15 -3.31 -7.68
CA ALA A 69 17.15 -2.92 -9.10
C ALA A 69 16.62 -1.50 -9.37
N SER A 70 16.08 -0.82 -8.36
CA SER A 70 15.58 0.54 -8.48
C SER A 70 16.69 1.55 -8.19
N GLN A 71 16.65 2.72 -8.82
CA GLN A 71 17.62 3.80 -8.64
C GLN A 71 17.14 4.84 -7.61
N PRO A 72 18.02 5.71 -7.08
CA PRO A 72 17.62 6.83 -6.23
C PRO A 72 16.51 7.68 -6.88
N ILE A 73 15.62 8.24 -6.07
CA ILE A 73 14.45 8.98 -6.57
C ILE A 73 14.78 10.37 -7.15
N VAL A 74 15.87 11.00 -6.70
CA VAL A 74 16.22 12.37 -7.10
C VAL A 74 16.51 12.47 -8.61
N GLY A 75 15.95 13.48 -9.27
CA GLY A 75 16.08 13.72 -10.71
C GLY A 75 15.23 12.79 -11.58
N THR A 76 14.29 12.03 -11.00
CA THR A 76 13.48 11.04 -11.74
C THR A 76 12.04 11.50 -11.97
N ARG A 77 11.30 10.76 -12.81
CA ARG A 77 9.85 10.94 -12.97
C ARG A 77 9.08 10.74 -11.67
N ALA A 78 9.57 9.91 -10.74
CA ALA A 78 8.93 9.74 -9.43
C ALA A 78 9.08 10.98 -8.55
N GLU A 79 10.23 11.66 -8.59
CA GLU A 79 10.35 12.96 -7.95
C GLU A 79 9.43 13.98 -8.63
N ALA A 80 9.45 14.07 -9.97
CA ALA A 80 8.59 15.01 -10.71
C ALA A 80 7.09 14.82 -10.38
N TYR A 81 6.63 13.58 -10.25
CA TYR A 81 5.29 13.23 -9.78
C TYR A 81 4.99 13.81 -8.38
N LEU A 82 5.88 13.64 -7.41
CA LEU A 82 5.69 14.17 -6.05
C LEU A 82 5.75 15.71 -6.04
N ARG A 83 6.66 16.32 -6.80
CA ARG A 83 6.76 17.79 -6.92
C ARG A 83 5.52 18.40 -7.56
N ALA A 84 4.94 17.76 -8.58
CA ALA A 84 3.66 18.18 -9.19
C ALA A 84 2.50 18.18 -8.17
N ARG A 85 2.63 17.43 -7.07
CA ARG A 85 1.69 17.41 -5.93
C ARG A 85 2.05 18.38 -4.80
N LYS A 86 2.92 19.36 -5.07
CA LYS A 86 3.44 20.37 -4.12
C LYS A 86 4.21 19.79 -2.92
N ILE A 87 4.61 18.53 -2.97
CA ILE A 87 5.42 17.92 -1.90
C ILE A 87 6.83 18.50 -1.98
N THR A 88 7.26 19.16 -0.90
CA THR A 88 8.58 19.81 -0.78
C THR A 88 9.53 19.12 0.19
N ALA A 89 9.08 18.01 0.80
CA ALA A 89 9.93 17.15 1.64
C ALA A 89 11.25 16.77 0.92
N ASP A 90 12.32 16.62 1.70
CA ASP A 90 13.60 16.08 1.22
C ASP A 90 13.43 14.58 0.91
N LEU A 91 13.89 14.18 -0.28
CA LEU A 91 13.76 12.83 -0.80
C LEU A 91 15.09 12.08 -0.88
N ARG A 92 16.23 12.74 -0.61
CA ARG A 92 17.58 12.19 -0.82
C ARG A 92 17.81 10.88 -0.06
N GLU A 93 17.46 10.86 1.23
CA GLU A 93 17.60 9.70 2.12
C GLU A 93 16.24 9.06 2.46
N SER A 94 15.27 9.21 1.57
CA SER A 94 13.92 8.67 1.79
C SER A 94 13.85 7.16 1.48
N PRO A 95 12.88 6.42 2.05
CA PRO A 95 12.59 5.02 1.70
C PRO A 95 11.92 4.91 0.31
N LEU A 96 12.23 5.82 -0.62
CA LEU A 96 11.64 5.90 -1.95
C LEU A 96 12.72 5.79 -3.01
N ARG A 97 12.43 5.00 -4.05
CA ARG A 97 13.28 4.77 -5.22
C ARG A 97 12.43 4.85 -6.49
N TYR A 98 13.10 4.84 -7.62
CA TYR A 98 12.48 4.86 -8.92
C TYR A 98 12.89 3.63 -9.74
N HIS A 99 11.94 3.01 -10.42
CA HIS A 99 12.21 1.96 -11.39
C HIS A 99 11.72 2.44 -12.77
N PRO A 100 12.59 2.56 -13.79
CA PRO A 100 12.23 3.18 -15.07
C PRO A 100 11.28 2.33 -15.93
N ALA A 101 11.33 1.00 -15.80
CA ALA A 101 10.65 0.09 -16.72
C ALA A 101 10.15 -1.18 -16.00
N LEU A 102 9.34 -1.03 -14.94
CA LEU A 102 8.82 -2.15 -14.17
C LEU A 102 7.69 -2.84 -14.91
N ILE A 103 7.69 -4.18 -14.90
CA ILE A 103 6.63 -4.96 -15.57
C ILE A 103 5.31 -4.76 -14.81
N TYR A 104 4.31 -4.29 -15.55
CA TYR A 104 2.93 -4.19 -15.13
C TYR A 104 2.09 -5.21 -15.92
N ARG A 105 1.23 -5.95 -15.21
CA ARG A 105 0.36 -6.98 -15.78
C ARG A 105 -1.09 -6.65 -15.42
N ASP A 106 -1.89 -6.32 -16.43
CA ASP A 106 -3.35 -6.35 -16.30
C ASP A 106 -3.84 -7.77 -16.60
N PRO A 107 -4.94 -8.23 -16.00
CA PRO A 107 -5.54 -9.52 -16.34
C PRO A 107 -5.90 -9.64 -17.83
N ASP A 108 -6.39 -8.55 -18.41
CA ASP A 108 -6.99 -8.53 -19.75
C ASP A 108 -6.07 -7.92 -20.82
N SER A 109 -4.77 -7.75 -20.54
CA SER A 109 -3.85 -7.12 -21.49
C SER A 109 -2.43 -7.66 -21.41
N ALA A 110 -1.70 -7.55 -22.52
CA ALA A 110 -0.31 -7.93 -22.58
C ALA A 110 0.54 -7.18 -21.53
N PRO A 111 1.54 -7.84 -20.91
CA PRO A 111 2.46 -7.19 -19.99
C PRO A 111 3.17 -6.01 -20.66
N ARG A 112 3.24 -4.89 -19.95
CA ARG A 112 3.94 -3.68 -20.40
C ARG A 112 4.93 -3.20 -19.36
N LYS A 113 5.94 -2.46 -19.80
CA LYS A 113 6.91 -1.82 -18.90
C LYS A 113 6.46 -0.39 -18.63
N LEU A 114 6.37 -0.03 -17.36
CA LEU A 114 5.97 1.30 -16.92
C LEU A 114 6.97 1.85 -15.88
N PRO A 115 7.22 3.16 -15.88
CA PRO A 115 7.98 3.79 -14.80
C PRO A 115 7.19 3.67 -13.49
N ALA A 116 7.89 3.51 -12.36
CA ALA A 116 7.25 3.33 -11.07
C ALA A 116 8.03 4.02 -9.93
N LEU A 117 7.28 4.69 -9.06
CA LEU A 117 7.72 5.05 -7.72
C LEU A 117 7.66 3.78 -6.85
N ILE A 118 8.79 3.43 -6.25
CA ILE A 118 8.95 2.27 -5.37
C ILE A 118 9.16 2.77 -3.96
N ALA A 119 8.35 2.32 -3.00
CA ALA A 119 8.52 2.64 -1.59
C ALA A 119 8.83 1.37 -0.80
N ALA A 120 9.89 1.39 0.00
CA ALA A 120 10.26 0.28 0.86
C ALA A 120 9.30 0.17 2.05
N VAL A 121 8.73 -1.01 2.25
CA VAL A 121 7.92 -1.35 3.41
C VAL A 121 8.77 -2.16 4.36
N SER A 122 8.94 -1.65 5.58
CA SER A 122 9.87 -2.20 6.57
C SER A 122 9.22 -2.45 7.93
N ASP A 123 9.76 -3.44 8.62
CA ASP A 123 9.42 -3.71 10.02
C ASP A 123 10.14 -2.73 10.98
N ASN A 124 10.03 -2.97 12.29
CA ASN A 124 10.66 -2.14 13.32
C ASN A 124 12.19 -2.27 13.35
N SER A 125 12.78 -3.30 12.75
CA SER A 125 14.24 -3.48 12.64
C SER A 125 14.83 -2.77 11.42
N GLY A 126 13.99 -2.21 10.55
CA GLY A 126 14.38 -1.62 9.28
C GLY A 126 14.57 -2.64 8.16
N GLU A 127 14.28 -3.92 8.39
CA GLU A 127 14.35 -4.94 7.35
C GLU A 127 13.22 -4.71 6.33
N ILE A 128 13.56 -4.72 5.04
CA ILE A 128 12.55 -4.60 3.97
C ILE A 128 11.73 -5.88 3.93
N ARG A 129 10.45 -5.76 4.31
CA ARG A 129 9.45 -6.83 4.28
C ARG A 129 8.59 -6.77 3.01
N GLY A 130 8.60 -5.66 2.29
CA GLY A 130 7.89 -5.53 1.03
C GLY A 130 8.17 -4.23 0.30
N ILE A 131 7.46 -4.02 -0.80
CA ILE A 131 7.46 -2.76 -1.53
C ILE A 131 6.05 -2.34 -1.91
N HIS A 132 5.81 -1.04 -1.92
CA HIS A 132 4.68 -0.44 -2.61
C HIS A 132 5.14 0.14 -3.94
N ARG A 133 4.37 -0.10 -5.01
CA ARG A 133 4.67 0.34 -6.36
C ARG A 133 3.55 1.25 -6.82
N THR A 134 3.86 2.50 -7.09
CA THR A 134 2.96 3.43 -7.79
C THR A 134 3.46 3.55 -9.22
N PHE A 135 2.75 2.95 -10.17
CA PHE A 135 3.05 3.06 -11.59
C PHE A 135 2.69 4.47 -12.08
N LEU A 136 3.61 5.05 -12.83
CA LEU A 136 3.59 6.44 -13.26
C LEU A 136 3.36 6.53 -14.77
N ASP A 137 2.76 7.63 -15.19
CA ASP A 137 2.62 7.95 -16.59
C ASP A 137 4.01 8.26 -17.21
N PRO A 138 4.35 7.65 -18.36
CA PRO A 138 5.63 7.88 -19.03
C PRO A 138 5.82 9.29 -19.59
N ASP A 139 4.76 10.07 -19.73
CA ASP A 139 4.77 11.40 -20.35
C ASP A 139 4.28 12.49 -19.40
N ARG A 140 3.33 12.18 -18.51
CA ARG A 140 2.76 13.11 -17.52
C ARG A 140 3.33 12.91 -16.12
N ASN A 141 3.26 13.95 -15.30
CA ASN A 141 3.59 13.88 -13.87
C ASN A 141 2.40 13.36 -13.05
N ASP A 142 1.81 12.24 -13.46
CA ASP A 142 0.68 11.61 -12.79
C ASP A 142 0.87 10.08 -12.72
N LYS A 143 -0.05 9.39 -12.07
CA LYS A 143 -0.14 7.94 -12.08
C LYS A 143 -0.45 7.44 -13.48
N ALA A 144 0.02 6.25 -13.81
CA ALA A 144 -0.29 5.61 -15.07
C ALA A 144 -1.80 5.38 -15.20
N ASN A 145 -2.35 5.55 -16.41
CA ASN A 145 -3.74 5.22 -16.72
C ASN A 145 -3.91 3.70 -16.88
N VAL A 146 -4.02 3.01 -15.75
CA VAL A 146 -4.15 1.55 -15.65
C VAL A 146 -5.15 1.19 -14.56
N THR A 147 -5.68 -0.05 -14.59
CA THR A 147 -6.73 -0.50 -13.66
C THR A 147 -6.33 -0.37 -12.19
N ALA A 148 -5.08 -0.72 -11.85
CA ALA A 148 -4.57 -0.67 -10.48
C ALA A 148 -3.18 -0.01 -10.47
N PRO A 149 -3.09 1.33 -10.46
CA PRO A 149 -1.83 2.05 -10.55
C PRO A 149 -0.99 1.93 -9.27
N ARG A 150 -1.56 1.43 -8.18
CA ARG A 150 -0.89 1.16 -6.91
C ARG A 150 -0.93 -0.33 -6.62
N ARG A 151 0.21 -0.97 -6.40
CA ARG A 151 0.30 -2.39 -6.06
C ARG A 151 1.39 -2.65 -5.03
N ALA A 152 1.06 -3.39 -3.99
CA ALA A 152 2.03 -3.86 -3.01
C ALA A 152 2.57 -5.25 -3.35
N LEU A 153 3.73 -5.61 -2.82
CA LEU A 153 4.38 -6.93 -2.95
C LEU A 153 5.17 -7.25 -1.69
N GLY A 154 5.08 -8.49 -1.21
CA GLY A 154 5.71 -8.93 0.04
C GLY A 154 4.79 -8.77 1.25
N ALA A 155 5.37 -8.76 2.44
CA ALA A 155 4.67 -8.72 3.72
C ALA A 155 4.38 -7.27 4.15
N ILE A 156 3.17 -6.80 3.84
CA ILE A 156 2.74 -5.41 4.10
C ILE A 156 2.04 -5.25 5.46
N LEU A 157 1.22 -6.23 5.83
CA LEU A 157 0.39 -6.16 7.03
C LEU A 157 1.24 -5.98 8.28
N GLY A 158 0.95 -4.95 9.08
CA GLY A 158 1.72 -4.62 10.28
C GLY A 158 2.99 -3.81 10.03
N ASN A 159 3.44 -3.66 8.78
CA ASN A 159 4.61 -2.88 8.40
C ASN A 159 4.20 -1.53 7.78
N GLY A 160 5.18 -0.71 7.41
CA GLY A 160 4.92 0.56 6.72
C GLY A 160 6.15 1.15 6.04
N VAL A 161 5.94 2.21 5.27
CA VAL A 161 7.02 3.02 4.69
C VAL A 161 7.46 4.05 5.73
N ARG A 162 8.68 3.95 6.23
CA ARG A 162 9.18 4.72 7.38
C ARG A 162 10.08 5.87 6.95
N PHE A 163 9.68 7.09 7.26
CA PHE A 163 10.41 8.33 7.01
C PHE A 163 11.06 8.82 8.31
N GLY A 164 12.29 8.36 8.56
CA GLY A 164 13.00 8.58 9.82
C GLY A 164 12.87 7.40 10.79
N VAL A 165 13.55 7.50 11.93
CA VAL A 165 13.55 6.46 12.97
C VAL A 165 12.30 6.62 13.83
N ILE A 166 11.49 5.56 13.88
CA ILE A 166 10.29 5.51 14.72
C ILE A 166 10.71 5.00 16.10
N ASP A 167 10.57 5.83 17.12
CA ASP A 167 10.87 5.47 18.50
C ASP A 167 9.70 5.88 19.42
N GLU A 168 9.88 6.84 20.33
CA GLU A 168 8.85 7.24 21.29
C GLU A 168 7.69 8.03 20.67
N PHE A 169 7.91 8.69 19.53
CA PHE A 169 6.91 9.51 18.84
C PHE A 169 6.85 9.21 17.34
N ALA A 170 5.65 9.26 16.76
CA ALA A 170 5.46 9.18 15.30
C ALA A 170 4.16 9.83 14.83
N ILE A 171 4.13 10.21 13.56
CA ILE A 171 2.89 10.43 12.80
C ILE A 171 2.69 9.28 11.82
N ILE A 172 1.49 8.72 11.75
CA ILE A 172 1.15 7.68 10.76
C ILE A 172 -0.03 8.12 9.90
N GLY A 173 0.06 7.91 8.59
CA GLY A 173 -1.03 8.16 7.65
C GLY A 173 -1.24 7.00 6.68
N GLU A 174 -2.34 7.05 5.95
CA GLU A 174 -2.68 6.02 4.95
C GLU A 174 -1.76 6.09 3.72
N GLY A 175 -1.73 7.23 3.03
CA GLY A 175 -1.00 7.39 1.77
C GLY A 175 0.45 7.87 1.92
N ILE A 176 1.30 7.50 0.95
CA ILE A 176 2.66 8.08 0.81
C ILE A 176 2.56 9.58 0.57
N GLU A 177 1.65 10.03 -0.30
CA GLU A 177 1.45 11.44 -0.59
C GLU A 177 0.89 12.21 0.61
N THR A 178 0.00 11.61 1.40
CA THR A 178 -0.53 12.17 2.67
C THR A 178 0.61 12.42 3.65
N VAL A 179 1.43 11.40 3.92
CA VAL A 179 2.55 11.47 4.86
C VAL A 179 3.62 12.43 4.38
N LEU A 180 3.99 12.42 3.11
CA LEU A 180 4.98 13.35 2.56
C LEU A 180 4.49 14.80 2.55
N SER A 181 3.18 15.03 2.48
CA SER A 181 2.61 16.38 2.61
C SER A 181 2.86 16.93 4.02
N LEU A 182 2.63 16.10 5.05
CA LEU A 182 2.96 16.45 6.43
C LEU A 182 4.48 16.58 6.65
N LYS A 183 5.28 15.67 6.09
CA LYS A 183 6.75 15.73 6.15
C LYS A 183 7.31 17.00 5.50
N SER A 184 6.61 17.56 4.51
CA SER A 184 6.95 18.86 3.92
C SER A 184 6.82 19.98 4.95
N ALA A 185 5.80 19.95 5.80
CA ALA A 185 5.58 20.93 6.87
C ALA A 185 6.41 20.67 8.14
N PHE A 186 6.74 19.39 8.42
CA PHE A 186 7.49 18.95 9.60
C PHE A 186 8.63 17.99 9.21
N PRO A 187 9.76 18.52 8.69
CA PRO A 187 10.84 17.69 8.16
C PRO A 187 11.46 16.73 9.19
N ASP A 188 11.52 17.14 10.45
CA ASP A 188 12.24 16.40 11.50
C ASP A 188 11.38 15.35 12.22
N ILE A 189 10.06 15.37 12.02
CA ILE A 189 9.16 14.43 12.71
C ILE A 189 9.20 13.07 12.02
N PRO A 190 9.47 11.96 12.75
CA PRO A 190 9.39 10.63 12.18
C PRO A 190 7.96 10.27 11.76
N MET A 191 7.80 9.73 10.55
CA MET A 191 6.47 9.41 10.01
C MET A 191 6.41 8.06 9.30
N VAL A 192 5.21 7.47 9.24
CA VAL A 192 4.94 6.20 8.58
C VAL A 192 3.78 6.31 7.61
N ALA A 193 3.92 5.80 6.39
CA ALA A 193 2.80 5.54 5.50
C ALA A 193 2.38 4.06 5.54
N ALA A 194 1.13 3.80 5.89
CA ALA A 194 0.58 2.45 6.05
C ALA A 194 0.13 1.81 4.73
N LEU A 195 -0.08 2.62 3.68
CA LEU A 195 -0.43 2.25 2.29
C LEU A 195 -1.90 1.93 2.01
N SER A 196 -2.72 1.71 3.04
CA SER A 196 -4.18 1.62 2.92
C SER A 196 -4.85 1.74 4.29
N ALA A 197 -6.16 2.01 4.33
CA ALA A 197 -6.97 2.00 5.54
C ALA A 197 -6.84 0.67 6.30
N ALA A 198 -6.87 -0.46 5.58
CA ALA A 198 -6.73 -1.78 6.20
C ALA A 198 -5.36 -1.96 6.89
N HIS A 199 -4.27 -1.54 6.23
CA HIS A 199 -2.93 -1.63 6.81
C HIS A 199 -2.71 -0.61 7.94
N LEU A 200 -3.34 0.56 7.87
CA LEU A 200 -3.30 1.57 8.93
C LEU A 200 -3.83 0.99 10.25
N GLY A 201 -5.02 0.37 10.23
CA GLY A 201 -5.60 -0.29 11.40
C GLY A 201 -4.73 -1.43 11.96
N ALA A 202 -3.96 -2.10 11.09
CA ALA A 202 -3.13 -3.26 11.43
C ALA A 202 -1.67 -2.94 11.78
N TRP A 203 -1.22 -1.69 11.66
CA TRP A 203 0.19 -1.30 11.81
C TRP A 203 0.77 -1.69 13.19
N ARG A 204 1.98 -2.24 13.22
CA ARG A 204 2.66 -2.66 14.46
C ARG A 204 3.77 -1.66 14.78
N PRO A 205 3.60 -0.81 15.82
CA PRO A 205 4.65 0.10 16.25
C PRO A 205 5.80 -0.63 16.95
N PRO A 206 6.95 0.02 17.16
CA PRO A 206 7.94 -0.44 18.13
C PRO A 206 7.37 -0.37 19.55
N SER A 207 7.88 -1.23 20.45
CA SER A 207 7.44 -1.26 21.85
C SER A 207 7.80 0.00 22.65
N THR A 208 8.71 0.83 22.11
CA THR A 208 9.13 2.11 22.70
C THR A 208 8.15 3.24 22.43
N LEU A 209 7.19 3.07 21.50
CA LEU A 209 6.25 4.13 21.14
C LEU A 209 5.42 4.58 22.35
N ARG A 210 5.48 5.88 22.65
CA ARG A 210 4.75 6.53 23.75
C ARG A 210 3.65 7.44 23.25
N ARG A 211 3.83 8.05 22.09
CA ARG A 211 2.89 9.01 21.50
C ARG A 211 2.72 8.79 20.01
N LEU A 212 1.49 8.80 19.54
CA LEU A 212 1.12 8.58 18.15
C LEU A 212 0.14 9.65 17.67
N VAL A 213 0.43 10.26 16.52
CA VAL A 213 -0.57 11.04 15.79
C VAL A 213 -1.01 10.26 14.56
N ILE A 214 -2.31 10.05 14.42
CA ILE A 214 -2.92 9.40 13.27
C ILE A 214 -3.43 10.48 12.33
N ALA A 215 -2.83 10.57 11.13
CA ALA A 215 -3.29 11.40 10.03
C ALA A 215 -4.30 10.63 9.19
N ALA A 216 -5.59 10.80 9.50
CA ALA A 216 -6.68 10.12 8.83
C ALA A 216 -7.07 10.87 7.55
N ASP A 217 -7.21 10.15 6.43
CA ASP A 217 -7.87 10.72 5.25
C ASP A 217 -9.37 10.92 5.56
N ASN A 218 -9.98 11.94 4.97
CA ASN A 218 -11.33 12.40 5.30
C ASN A 218 -12.42 11.61 4.55
N ASP A 219 -12.36 10.30 4.66
CA ASP A 219 -13.38 9.38 4.16
C ASP A 219 -13.76 8.32 5.20
N GLU A 220 -14.81 7.56 4.94
CA GLU A 220 -15.30 6.56 5.88
C GLU A 220 -14.29 5.43 6.16
N PRO A 221 -13.62 4.83 5.15
CA PRO A 221 -12.56 3.85 5.39
C PRO A 221 -11.42 4.40 6.25
N GLY A 222 -10.93 5.60 5.96
CA GLY A 222 -9.83 6.27 6.66
C GLY A 222 -10.19 6.56 8.12
N ARG A 223 -11.36 7.16 8.38
CA ARG A 223 -11.85 7.41 9.75
C ARG A 223 -12.03 6.12 10.55
N ASN A 224 -12.58 5.08 9.93
CA ASN A 224 -12.75 3.78 10.59
C ASN A 224 -11.40 3.12 10.92
N ALA A 225 -10.43 3.18 10.01
CA ALA A 225 -9.09 2.68 10.25
C ALA A 225 -8.36 3.43 11.36
N ALA A 226 -8.46 4.76 11.36
CA ALA A 226 -7.90 5.61 12.40
C ALA A 226 -8.49 5.28 13.78
N ARG A 227 -9.81 5.10 13.87
CA ARG A 227 -10.48 4.70 15.11
C ARG A 227 -10.00 3.34 15.62
N ARG A 228 -9.89 2.33 14.75
CA ARG A 228 -9.37 1.00 15.14
C ARG A 228 -7.94 1.07 15.65
N LEU A 229 -7.08 1.85 15.00
CA LEU A 229 -5.71 2.05 15.45
C LEU A 229 -5.66 2.81 16.79
N PHE A 230 -6.48 3.85 16.94
CA PHE A 230 -6.62 4.61 18.18
C PHE A 230 -7.00 3.73 19.36
N GLU A 231 -8.05 2.92 19.21
CA GLU A 231 -8.54 2.01 20.25
C GLU A 231 -7.43 1.03 20.69
N ARG A 232 -6.80 0.35 19.72
CA ARG A 232 -5.72 -0.62 20.00
C ARG A 232 -4.49 0.01 20.65
N MET A 233 -4.10 1.22 20.24
CA MET A 233 -2.95 1.91 20.82
C MET A 233 -3.24 2.43 22.24
N SER A 234 -4.47 2.89 22.48
CA SER A 234 -4.92 3.33 23.81
C SER A 234 -4.91 2.19 24.83
N GLU A 235 -5.30 0.98 24.42
CA GLU A 235 -5.19 -0.23 25.27
C GLU A 235 -3.75 -0.51 25.71
N HIS A 236 -2.77 -0.13 24.89
CA HIS A 236 -1.34 -0.23 25.19
C HIS A 236 -0.75 1.02 25.85
N ARG A 237 -1.59 1.95 26.33
CA ARG A 237 -1.20 3.19 27.03
C ARG A 237 -0.29 4.12 26.21
N VAL A 238 -0.43 4.10 24.88
CA VAL A 238 0.14 5.11 23.99
C VAL A 238 -0.75 6.35 24.04
N ASP A 239 -0.18 7.55 24.15
CA ASP A 239 -0.90 8.82 23.95
C ASP A 239 -1.24 8.98 22.47
N VAL A 240 -2.52 8.88 22.11
CA VAL A 240 -2.95 8.92 20.70
C VAL A 240 -3.79 10.16 20.44
N ASN A 241 -3.49 10.82 19.33
CA ASN A 241 -4.31 11.89 18.77
C ASN A 241 -4.61 11.59 17.29
N THR A 242 -5.78 11.99 16.80
CA THR A 242 -6.14 11.87 15.38
C THR A 242 -6.29 13.28 14.79
N ILE A 243 -5.64 13.51 13.65
CA ILE A 243 -5.78 14.74 12.86
C ILE A 243 -6.39 14.41 11.50
N GLU A 244 -7.25 15.31 11.03
CA GLU A 244 -7.90 15.21 9.73
C GLU A 244 -7.48 16.39 8.83
N PRO A 245 -7.48 16.24 7.50
CA PRO A 245 -7.19 17.33 6.58
C PRO A 245 -8.39 18.27 6.40
N LEU A 246 -8.16 19.48 5.87
CA LEU A 246 -9.21 20.41 5.44
C LEU A 246 -9.91 19.99 4.13
N GLY A 247 -9.43 18.92 3.49
CA GLY A 247 -9.93 18.40 2.22
C GLY A 247 -10.18 16.90 2.28
N ALA A 248 -10.02 16.22 1.15
CA ALA A 248 -10.12 14.76 1.07
C ALA A 248 -8.93 14.06 1.77
N ASP A 249 -7.72 14.53 1.50
CA ASP A 249 -6.47 14.05 2.10
C ASP A 249 -5.53 15.24 2.40
N PHE A 250 -4.46 15.01 3.15
CA PHE A 250 -3.47 16.06 3.44
C PHE A 250 -2.75 16.55 2.17
N ASN A 251 -2.66 15.74 1.11
CA ASN A 251 -2.08 16.22 -0.15
C ASN A 251 -2.99 17.26 -0.83
N SER A 252 -4.30 17.04 -0.80
CA SER A 252 -5.31 17.96 -1.31
C SER A 252 -5.31 19.27 -0.53
N GLU A 253 -5.13 19.21 0.79
CA GLU A 253 -4.92 20.41 1.63
C GLU A 253 -3.67 21.16 1.18
N LEU A 254 -2.49 20.50 1.17
CA LEU A 254 -1.23 21.13 0.78
C LEU A 254 -1.29 21.76 -0.63
N ARG A 255 -2.00 21.11 -1.55
CA ARG A 255 -2.17 21.61 -2.92
C ARG A 255 -3.02 22.87 -2.99
N LYS A 256 -4.01 23.02 -2.11
CA LYS A 256 -4.91 24.18 -2.05
C LYS A 256 -4.39 25.32 -1.19
N THR A 257 -3.58 25.02 -0.19
CA THR A 257 -3.02 26.00 0.75
C THR A 257 -1.51 26.18 0.50
N SER A 258 -0.74 26.40 1.57
CA SER A 258 0.71 26.44 1.59
C SER A 258 1.26 25.49 2.67
N ARG A 259 2.54 25.18 2.56
CA ARG A 259 3.27 24.40 3.57
C ARG A 259 3.21 25.10 4.93
N GLU A 260 3.35 26.42 4.96
CA GLU A 260 3.34 27.25 6.16
C GLU A 260 1.97 27.21 6.84
N SER A 261 0.89 27.38 6.07
CA SER A 261 -0.47 27.28 6.59
C SER A 261 -0.78 25.89 7.18
N MET A 262 -0.33 24.82 6.50
CA MET A 262 -0.43 23.46 7.02
C MET A 262 0.38 23.30 8.31
N ARG A 263 1.62 23.83 8.36
CA ARG A 263 2.50 23.77 9.54
C ARG A 263 1.84 24.42 10.75
N ASP A 264 1.32 25.63 10.61
CA ASP A 264 0.73 26.38 11.73
C ASP A 264 -0.52 25.66 12.26
N ARG A 265 -1.40 25.23 11.34
CA ARG A 265 -2.63 24.54 11.70
C ARG A 265 -2.36 23.20 12.36
N VAL A 266 -1.61 22.33 11.69
CA VAL A 266 -1.34 20.97 12.20
C VAL A 266 -0.48 21.04 13.46
N GLY A 267 0.46 21.99 13.54
CA GLY A 267 1.32 22.20 14.70
C GLY A 267 0.52 22.44 15.98
N ARG A 268 -0.52 23.27 15.91
CA ARG A 268 -1.48 23.47 17.01
C ARG A 268 -2.20 22.18 17.40
N LEU A 269 -2.65 21.38 16.41
CA LEU A 269 -3.37 20.13 16.66
C LEU A 269 -2.50 19.06 17.31
N ILE A 270 -1.21 18.99 16.95
CA ILE A 270 -0.28 18.00 17.51
C ILE A 270 0.46 18.52 18.77
N GLY A 271 0.19 19.75 19.19
CA GLY A 271 0.76 20.34 20.40
C GLY A 271 2.25 20.64 20.30
N LEU A 272 2.77 20.87 19.10
CA LEU A 272 4.12 21.43 18.93
C LEU A 272 4.01 22.95 19.12
N LYS A 273 4.52 23.46 20.24
CA LYS A 273 4.66 24.91 20.44
C LYS A 273 5.66 25.44 19.41
N GLU A 274 5.38 26.62 18.84
CA GLU A 274 6.35 27.35 18.03
C GLU A 274 7.62 27.55 18.88
N ALA A 275 8.75 27.07 18.37
CA ALA A 275 10.07 27.31 18.93
C ALA A 275 10.58 28.67 18.47
#